data_AF-A0A9X3WGS0-F1
#
_entry.id   AF-A0A9X3WGS0-F1
#
_cell.length_a   1.000
_cell.length_b   1.000
_cell.length_c   1.000
_cell.angle_alpha   90.00
_cell.angle_beta   90.00
_cell.angle_gamma   90.00
#
_symmetry.space_group_name_H-M   'P 1'
#
loop_
_entity.id
_entity.type
_entity.pdbx_description
1 polymer ?
#
loop_
_entity_poly.entity_id
_entity_poly.type
_entity_poly.pdbx_seq_one_letter_code
_entity_poly.pdbx_strand_id
1 'polypeptide(L)'
;MKEDMETYKYHDHKDKLLKRLRRMEGQVRGVHRMIEEDRYCVDVLYQLAAIKAATNKIGLELIEDHTRGCVARAVKEKDDDGESQIQELMEVFRTFAK
;
A
#
# COMPACT_ATOMS: atom_id res chain seq x y z
N MET A 1 -0.84 -28.80 8.83
CA MET A 1 -0.24 -27.81 9.76
C MET A 1 -0.02 -26.47 9.05
N LYS A 2 -1.10 -25.84 8.56
CA LYS A 2 -1.11 -24.51 7.92
C LYS A 2 -2.39 -23.75 8.31
N GLU A 3 -2.76 -23.89 9.57
CA GLU A 3 -3.83 -23.12 10.20
C GLU A 3 -3.14 -22.47 11.40
N ASP A 4 -3.40 -21.17 11.63
CA ASP A 4 -2.81 -20.30 12.66
C ASP A 4 -1.72 -19.29 12.19
N MET A 5 -1.67 -18.94 10.91
CA MET A 5 -1.15 -17.62 10.53
C MET A 5 -2.31 -16.63 10.66
N GLU A 6 -2.58 -16.12 11.86
CA GLU A 6 -3.50 -15.00 12.08
C GLU A 6 -3.05 -13.84 11.18
N THR A 7 -3.70 -13.74 10.02
CA THR A 7 -3.40 -12.74 9.01
C THR A 7 -3.73 -11.37 9.63
N TYR A 8 -2.71 -10.62 10.03
CA TYR A 8 -2.85 -9.32 10.69
C TYR A 8 -3.66 -8.35 9.79
N LYS A 9 -4.91 -8.11 10.16
CA LYS A 9 -5.87 -7.28 9.43
C LYS A 9 -5.77 -5.83 9.89
N TYR A 10 -5.21 -4.93 9.07
CA TYR A 10 -5.47 -3.47 8.97
C TYR A 10 -5.91 -2.72 10.26
N HIS A 11 -5.34 -3.03 11.42
CA HIS A 11 -6.12 -3.06 12.68
C HIS A 11 -6.53 -1.68 13.21
N ASP A 12 -5.79 -0.62 12.86
CA ASP A 12 -6.12 0.76 13.28
C ASP A 12 -6.53 1.68 12.13
N HIS A 13 -6.17 1.35 10.88
CA HIS A 13 -6.26 2.30 9.76
C HIS A 13 -7.14 1.86 8.59
N LYS A 14 -7.89 0.76 8.71
CA LYS A 14 -8.74 0.23 7.63
C LYS A 14 -9.61 1.29 6.96
N ASP A 15 -10.35 2.08 7.73
CA ASP A 15 -11.26 3.09 7.17
C ASP A 15 -10.51 4.22 6.45
N LYS A 16 -9.35 4.60 6.97
CA LYS A 16 -8.46 5.60 6.35
C LYS A 16 -7.92 5.07 5.02
N LEU A 17 -7.45 3.82 4.98
CA LEU A 17 -6.97 3.16 3.77
C LEU A 17 -8.08 3.06 2.71
N LEU A 18 -9.27 2.60 3.12
CA LEU A 18 -10.44 2.54 2.22
C LEU A 18 -10.83 3.91 1.69
N LYS A 19 -10.79 4.97 2.51
CA LYS A 19 -11.07 6.34 2.07
C LYS A 19 -10.04 6.82 1.03
N ARG A 20 -8.76 6.48 1.20
CA ARG A 20 -7.71 6.81 0.22
C ARG A 20 -7.89 6.05 -1.08
N LEU A 21 -8.20 4.75 -1.01
CA LEU A 21 -8.47 3.91 -2.18
C LEU A 21 -9.67 4.45 -2.99
N ARG A 22 -10.79 4.80 -2.33
CA ARG A 22 -11.95 5.44 -2.99
C ARG A 22 -11.58 6.75 -3.69
N ARG A 23 -10.70 7.55 -3.10
CA ARG A 23 -10.19 8.78 -3.74
C ARG A 23 -9.37 8.47 -4.98
N MET A 24 -8.45 7.50 -4.89
CA MET A 24 -7.62 7.05 -5.99
C MET A 24 -8.45 6.49 -7.15
N GLU A 25 -9.49 5.71 -6.85
CA GLU A 25 -10.47 5.21 -7.83
C GLU A 25 -11.16 6.37 -8.58
N GLY A 26 -11.52 7.44 -7.86
CA GLY A 26 -12.04 8.66 -8.46
C GLY A 26 -11.06 9.36 -9.40
N GLN A 27 -9.76 9.36 -9.07
CA GLN A 27 -8.71 9.91 -9.93
C GLN A 27 -8.53 9.08 -11.20
N VAL A 28 -8.53 7.75 -11.10
CA VAL A 28 -8.44 6.85 -12.26
C VAL A 28 -9.62 7.06 -13.21
N ARG A 29 -10.85 7.14 -12.67
CA ARG A 29 -12.03 7.52 -13.46
C ARG A 29 -11.91 8.90 -14.09
N GLY A 30 -11.26 9.84 -13.40
CA GLY A 30 -10.97 11.18 -13.93
C GLY A 30 -10.06 11.11 -15.15
N VAL A 31 -8.96 10.37 -15.06
CA VAL A 31 -8.03 10.15 -16.19
C VAL A 31 -8.74 9.50 -17.38
N HIS A 32 -9.59 8.51 -17.14
CA HIS A 32 -10.40 7.88 -18.20
C HIS A 32 -11.21 8.93 -18.97
N ARG A 33 -11.99 9.77 -18.27
CA ARG A 33 -12.77 10.84 -18.90
C ARG A 33 -11.91 11.85 -19.64
N MET A 34 -10.75 12.21 -19.08
CA MET A 34 -9.84 13.14 -19.76
C MET A 34 -9.37 12.59 -21.11
N ILE A 35 -9.17 11.28 -21.22
CA ILE A 35 -8.79 10.63 -22.47
C ILE A 35 -9.99 10.59 -23.43
N GLU A 36 -11.20 10.25 -22.94
CA GLU A 36 -12.44 10.29 -23.75
C GLU A 36 -12.75 11.68 -24.30
N GLU A 37 -12.37 12.73 -23.56
CA GLU A 37 -12.57 14.14 -23.92
C GLU A 37 -11.40 14.75 -24.72
N ASP A 38 -10.44 13.94 -25.18
CA ASP A 38 -9.24 14.40 -25.93
C ASP A 38 -8.49 15.54 -25.22
N ARG A 39 -8.41 15.50 -23.88
CA ARG A 39 -7.73 16.52 -23.08
C ARG A 39 -6.23 16.55 -23.39
N TYR A 40 -5.63 17.72 -23.18
CA TYR A 40 -4.19 17.94 -23.38
C TYR A 40 -3.35 16.91 -22.62
N CYS A 41 -2.45 16.22 -23.35
CA CYS A 41 -1.70 15.09 -22.83
C CYS A 41 -0.91 15.42 -21.56
N VAL A 42 -0.40 16.64 -21.41
CA VAL A 42 0.36 17.04 -20.21
C VAL A 42 -0.53 17.09 -18.97
N ASP A 43 -1.79 17.53 -19.10
CA ASP A 43 -2.75 17.51 -18.00
C ASP A 43 -3.02 16.07 -17.52
N VAL A 44 -3.16 15.14 -18.48
CA VAL A 44 -3.33 13.70 -18.20
C VAL A 44 -2.12 13.14 -17.47
N LEU A 45 -0.90 13.49 -17.93
CA LEU A 45 0.34 13.09 -17.27
C LEU A 45 0.44 13.61 -15.84
N TYR A 46 0.01 14.84 -15.57
CA TYR A 46 -0.07 15.36 -14.19
C TYR A 46 -1.04 14.57 -13.32
N GLN A 47 -2.20 14.17 -13.84
CA GLN A 47 -3.13 13.32 -13.08
C GLN A 47 -2.59 11.92 -12.83
N LEU A 48 -1.91 11.32 -13.81
CA LEU A 48 -1.21 10.03 -13.62
C LEU A 48 -0.11 10.13 -12.56
N ALA A 49 0.65 11.23 -12.54
CA ALA A 49 1.64 11.49 -11.49
C ALA A 49 0.98 11.60 -10.10
N ALA A 50 -0.17 12.26 -10.01
CA ALA A 50 -0.94 12.35 -8.76
C ALA A 50 -1.46 10.98 -8.29
N ILE A 51 -1.86 10.10 -9.22
CA ILE A 51 -2.25 8.71 -8.92
C ILE A 51 -1.04 7.94 -8.40
N LYS A 52 0.12 8.02 -9.08
CA LYS A 52 1.36 7.36 -8.61
C LYS A 52 1.72 7.78 -7.18
N ALA A 53 1.65 9.08 -6.88
CA ALA A 53 1.89 9.59 -5.54
C ALA A 53 0.89 9.06 -4.50
N ALA A 54 -0.39 8.95 -4.86
CA ALA A 54 -1.42 8.38 -4.00
C ALA A 54 -1.17 6.88 -3.74
N THR A 55 -0.83 6.11 -4.77
CA THR A 55 -0.48 4.68 -4.65
C THR A 55 0.71 4.48 -3.72
N ASN A 56 1.79 5.24 -3.91
CA ASN A 56 2.98 5.14 -3.05
C ASN A 56 2.65 5.45 -1.60
N LYS A 57 1.82 6.48 -1.35
CA LYS A 57 1.39 6.83 0.01
C LYS A 57 0.57 5.72 0.68
N ILE A 58 -0.34 5.08 -0.06
CA ILE A 58 -1.14 3.96 0.47
C ILE A 58 -0.23 2.76 0.77
N GLY A 59 0.70 2.43 -0.14
CA GLY A 59 1.67 1.35 0.06
C GLY A 59 2.55 1.55 1.29
N LEU A 60 3.08 2.76 1.48
CA LEU A 60 3.88 3.10 2.67
C LEU A 60 3.07 2.99 3.98
N GLU A 61 1.80 3.41 3.99
CA GLU A 61 0.93 3.24 5.17
C GLU A 61 0.70 1.75 5.49
N LEU A 62 0.51 0.90 4.47
CA LEU A 62 0.38 -0.56 4.67
C LEU A 62 1.66 -1.21 5.19
N ILE A 63 2.82 -0.78 4.68
CA ILE A 63 4.13 -1.25 5.13
C ILE A 63 4.36 -0.84 6.58
N GLU A 64 4.02 0.40 6.96
CA GLU A 64 4.12 0.88 8.34
C GLU A 64 3.24 0.05 9.29
N ASP A 65 1.98 -0.17 8.91
CA ASP A 65 1.04 -0.99 9.70
C ASP A 65 1.57 -2.43 9.86
N HIS A 66 2.11 -3.03 8.79
CA HIS A 66 2.71 -4.37 8.83
C HIS A 66 3.96 -4.42 9.72
N THR A 67 4.84 -3.43 9.62
CA THR A 67 6.07 -3.34 10.43
C THR A 67 5.74 -3.23 11.92
N ARG A 68 4.78 -2.37 12.28
CA ARG A 68 4.34 -2.18 13.68
C ARG A 68 3.62 -3.40 14.24
N GLY A 69 2.92 -4.17 13.40
CA GLY A 69 2.17 -5.35 13.81
C GLY A 69 3.00 -6.62 13.88
N CYS A 70 3.51 -7.07 12.73
CA CYS A 70 4.17 -8.37 12.58
C CYS A 70 5.60 -8.33 13.11
N VAL A 71 6.42 -7.39 12.61
CA VAL A 71 7.85 -7.33 12.94
C VAL A 71 8.08 -7.01 14.42
N ALA A 72 7.38 -6.01 14.97
CA ALA A 72 7.54 -5.63 16.38
C ALA A 72 7.16 -6.76 17.36
N ARG A 73 6.26 -7.67 16.95
CA ARG A 73 5.82 -8.80 17.76
C ARG A 73 6.77 -10.00 17.60
N ALA A 74 7.20 -10.33 16.37
CA ALA A 74 8.17 -11.39 16.13
C ALA A 74 9.50 -11.15 16.87
N VAL A 75 9.96 -9.90 16.93
CA VAL A 75 11.14 -9.49 17.74
C VAL A 75 10.91 -9.70 19.24
N LYS A 76 9.67 -9.53 19.72
CA LYS A 76 9.32 -9.60 21.14
C LYS A 76 9.10 -11.03 21.62
N GLU A 77 8.58 -11.90 20.76
CA GLU A 77 8.26 -13.30 21.06
C GLU A 77 9.47 -14.23 20.93
N LYS A 78 10.63 -13.73 20.43
CA LYS A 78 11.85 -14.51 20.15
C LYS A 78 11.55 -15.75 19.29
N ASP A 79 10.67 -15.58 18.33
CA ASP A 79 10.31 -16.64 17.41
C ASP A 79 11.38 -16.75 16.31
N ASP A 80 11.75 -17.97 15.93
CA ASP A 80 12.75 -18.22 14.86
C ASP A 80 12.28 -17.69 13.48
N ASP A 81 11.02 -17.27 13.38
CA ASP A 81 10.37 -16.73 12.18
C ASP A 81 10.48 -15.18 12.05
N GLY A 82 11.16 -14.49 12.97
CA GLY A 82 11.27 -13.02 12.90
C GLY A 82 12.09 -12.52 11.71
N GLU A 83 13.17 -13.21 11.36
CA GLU A 83 14.06 -12.82 10.24
C GLU A 83 13.39 -13.06 8.88
N SER A 84 12.60 -14.13 8.73
CA SER A 84 11.86 -14.45 7.50
C SER A 84 10.79 -13.39 7.21
N GLN A 85 10.05 -12.97 8.24
CA GLN A 85 9.03 -11.92 8.13
C GLN A 85 9.63 -10.55 7.78
N ILE A 86 10.81 -10.23 8.34
CA ILE A 86 11.55 -9.01 7.97
C ILE A 86 12.02 -9.08 6.51
N GLN A 87 12.52 -10.23 6.05
CA GLN A 87 12.93 -10.40 4.66
C GLN A 87 11.76 -10.22 3.67
N GLU A 88 10.60 -10.82 3.96
CA GLU A 88 9.39 -10.67 3.15
C GLU A 88 8.97 -9.19 3.06
N LEU A 89 8.93 -8.49 4.20
CA LEU A 89 8.63 -7.07 4.24
C LEU A 89 9.61 -6.24 3.39
N MET A 90 10.90 -6.53 3.49
CA MET A 90 11.94 -5.81 2.76
C MET A 90 11.87 -6.04 1.25
N GLU A 91 11.43 -7.24 0.80
CA GLU A 91 11.18 -7.52 -0.60
C GLU A 91 10.04 -6.66 -1.16
N VAL A 92 8.92 -6.58 -0.42
CA VAL A 92 7.77 -5.74 -0.79
C VAL A 92 8.17 -4.27 -0.78
N PHE A 93 8.89 -3.81 0.25
CA PHE A 93 9.36 -2.42 0.37
C PHE A 93 10.20 -1.99 -0.84
N ARG A 94 11.11 -2.85 -1.32
CA ARG A 94 11.92 -2.57 -2.52
C ARG A 94 11.09 -2.38 -3.78
N THR A 95 9.89 -2.95 -3.86
CA THR A 95 8.98 -2.73 -4.99
C THR A 95 8.37 -1.33 -4.95
N PHE A 96 8.07 -0.81 -3.75
CA PHE A 96 7.51 0.54 -3.56
C PHE A 96 8.56 1.65 -3.54
N ALA A 97 9.83 1.32 -3.27
CA ALA A 97 10.94 2.27 -3.26
C ALA A 97 11.53 2.56 -4.66
N LYS A 98 11.02 1.92 -5.71
CA LYS A 98 11.39 2.16 -7.12
C LYS A 98 10.48 3.21 -7.77
#